data_AF-A0A7R9P2X3-F1
#
_entry.id   AF-A0A7R9P2X3-F1
#
_cell.length_a   1.000
_cell.length_b   1.000
_cell.length_c   1.000
_cell.angle_alpha   90.00
_cell.angle_beta   90.00
_cell.angle_gamma   90.00
#
_symmetry.space_group_name_H-M   'P 1'
#
loop_
_entity.id
_entity.type
_entity.pdbx_description
1 polymer ?
#
loop_
_entity_poly.entity_id
_entity_poly.type
_entity_poly.pdbx_seq_one_letter_code
_entity_poly.pdbx_strand_id
1 'polypeptide(L)'
;MESLYHQTNQLIQETQQYFERLESSRGNNCELIEREIQTRIDTITRNCDRLDMLVHKEPPSRRTTSKMRVDQLKYDNIHLQNANHGVDDMLKSGAGILENLRDQRSTLKGAHRRLYDIANTLGLSNTTMRLIERRAYQDKFILLGGMLVTTFLITLIIVYLT
;
A
#
# COMPACT_ATOMS: atom_id res chain seq x y z
N MET A 1 37.10 -5.30 33.22
CA MET A 1 37.08 -4.60 31.92
C MET A 1 37.02 -5.62 30.79
N GLU A 2 38.00 -6.52 30.70
CA GLU A 2 38.13 -7.52 29.62
C GLU A 2 36.94 -8.48 29.46
N SER A 3 36.39 -9.01 30.55
CA SER A 3 35.18 -9.87 30.50
C SER A 3 33.96 -9.14 29.91
N LEU A 4 33.71 -7.89 30.33
CA LEU A 4 32.61 -7.08 29.82
C LEU A 4 32.82 -6.71 28.35
N TYR A 5 34.08 -6.47 27.94
CA TYR A 5 34.42 -6.23 26.54
C TYR A 5 34.09 -7.43 25.67
N HIS A 6 34.54 -8.63 26.05
CA HIS A 6 34.24 -9.85 25.29
C HIS A 6 32.74 -10.15 25.24
N GLN A 7 32.03 -9.99 26.36
CA GLN A 7 30.59 -10.15 26.40
C GLN A 7 29.88 -9.16 25.46
N THR A 8 30.31 -7.90 25.44
CA THR A 8 29.72 -6.87 24.58
C THR A 8 29.99 -7.15 23.10
N ASN A 9 31.22 -7.56 22.78
CA ASN A 9 31.59 -7.95 21.42
C ASN A 9 30.80 -9.18 20.94
N GLN A 10 30.58 -10.16 21.81
CA GLN A 10 29.73 -11.31 21.52
C GLN A 10 28.28 -10.88 21.28
N LEU A 11 27.72 -10.00 22.12
CA LEU A 11 26.36 -9.47 21.92
C LEU A 11 26.21 -8.75 20.58
N ILE A 12 27.22 -7.99 20.14
CA ILE A 12 27.23 -7.34 18.82
C ILE A 12 27.15 -8.39 17.71
N GLN A 13 27.99 -9.42 17.75
CA GLN A 13 27.99 -10.49 16.74
C GLN A 13 26.66 -11.24 16.72
N GLU A 14 26.11 -11.59 17.88
CA GLU A 14 24.79 -12.22 17.96
C GLU A 14 23.71 -11.31 17.39
N THR A 15 23.75 -10.01 17.68
CA THR A 15 22.77 -9.04 17.15
C THR A 15 22.85 -8.94 15.63
N GLN A 16 24.05 -8.99 15.04
CA GLN A 16 24.22 -9.07 13.58
C GLN A 16 23.58 -10.33 13.00
N GLN A 17 23.75 -11.49 13.64
CA GLN A 17 23.08 -12.73 13.21
C GLN A 17 21.56 -12.64 13.33
N TYR A 18 21.03 -11.91 14.32
CA TYR A 18 19.59 -11.65 14.40
C TYR A 18 19.09 -10.80 13.24
N PHE A 19 19.87 -9.83 12.73
CA PHE A 19 19.52 -9.09 11.52
C PHE A 19 19.48 -10.00 10.27
N GLU A 20 20.43 -10.92 10.10
CA GLU A 20 20.40 -11.90 9.00
C GLU A 20 19.16 -12.83 9.09
N ARG A 21 18.82 -13.23 10.32
CA ARG A 21 17.61 -14.02 10.57
C ARG A 21 16.34 -13.22 10.33
N LEU A 22 16.35 -11.91 10.61
CA LEU A 22 15.24 -11.01 10.37
C LEU A 22 14.93 -10.92 8.88
N GLU A 23 15.96 -10.78 8.03
CA GLU A 23 15.84 -10.78 6.58
C GLU A 23 15.18 -12.06 6.04
N SER A 24 15.50 -13.21 6.64
CA SER A 24 14.94 -14.51 6.25
C SER A 24 13.57 -14.81 6.88
N SER A 25 13.14 -14.02 7.87
CA SER A 25 11.92 -14.26 8.65
C SER A 25 10.73 -13.52 8.06
N ARG A 26 9.52 -14.10 8.18
CA ARG A 26 8.28 -13.51 7.64
C ARG A 26 7.14 -13.57 8.65
N GLY A 27 6.33 -12.51 8.73
CA GLY A 27 5.15 -12.45 9.61
C GLY A 27 5.50 -12.17 11.08
N ASN A 28 4.75 -12.78 12.02
CA ASN A 28 4.82 -12.50 13.47
C ASN A 28 6.20 -12.73 14.11
N ASN A 29 7.05 -13.54 13.49
CA ASN A 29 8.42 -13.75 13.98
C ASN A 29 9.30 -12.51 13.76
N CYS A 30 8.93 -11.61 12.84
CA CYS A 30 9.65 -10.37 12.55
C CYS A 30 9.62 -9.42 13.76
N GLU A 31 8.42 -9.11 14.28
CA GLU A 31 8.25 -8.20 15.42
C GLU A 31 8.94 -8.70 16.70
N LEU A 32 8.94 -10.01 16.92
CA LEU A 32 9.63 -10.61 18.07
C LEU A 32 11.16 -10.49 17.94
N ILE A 33 11.69 -10.71 16.74
CA ILE A 33 13.13 -10.59 16.46
C ILE A 33 13.58 -9.13 16.56
N GLU A 34 12.81 -8.19 16.01
CA GLU A 34 13.07 -6.75 16.10
C GLU A 34 13.11 -6.28 17.56
N ARG A 35 12.15 -6.70 18.39
CA ARG A 35 12.13 -6.37 19.83
C ARG A 35 13.34 -6.94 20.57
N GLU A 36 13.76 -8.15 20.22
CA GLU A 36 14.95 -8.78 20.79
C GLU A 36 16.23 -8.04 20.37
N ILE A 37 16.34 -7.64 19.10
CA ILE A 37 17.43 -6.81 18.57
C ILE A 37 17.50 -5.49 19.35
N GLN A 38 16.38 -4.79 19.53
CA GLN A 38 16.35 -3.53 20.27
C GLN A 38 16.81 -3.71 21.73
N THR A 39 16.35 -4.75 22.39
CA THR A 39 16.74 -5.07 23.78
C THR A 39 18.25 -5.34 23.89
N ARG A 40 18.83 -6.02 22.89
CA ARG A 40 20.27 -6.29 22.82
C ARG A 40 21.07 -5.03 22.53
N ILE A 41 20.63 -4.19 21.61
CA ILE A 41 21.24 -2.89 21.32
C ILE A 41 21.29 -2.04 22.59
N ASP A 42 20.19 -1.93 23.34
CA ASP A 42 20.14 -1.19 24.60
C ASP A 42 21.14 -1.74 25.63
N THR A 43 21.29 -3.07 25.68
CA THR A 43 22.24 -3.74 26.56
C THR A 43 23.68 -3.45 26.15
N ILE A 44 23.98 -3.48 24.84
CA ILE A 44 25.30 -3.14 24.29
C ILE A 44 25.62 -1.67 24.62
N THR A 45 24.68 -0.75 24.43
CA THR A 45 24.86 0.68 24.76
C THR A 45 25.22 0.86 26.23
N ARG A 46 24.45 0.24 27.15
CA ARG A 46 24.75 0.27 28.59
C ARG A 46 26.11 -0.32 28.93
N ASN A 47 26.51 -1.40 28.26
CA ASN A 47 27.83 -2.00 28.47
C ASN A 47 28.95 -1.10 27.95
N CYS A 48 28.79 -0.45 26.80
CA CYS A 48 29.74 0.51 26.26
C CYS A 48 29.95 1.71 27.20
N ASP A 49 28.88 2.24 27.79
CA ASP A 49 28.98 3.32 28.79
C ASP A 49 29.75 2.87 30.04
N ARG A 50 29.47 1.65 30.50
CA ARG A 50 30.18 1.05 31.63
C ARG A 50 31.65 0.76 31.31
N LEU A 51 31.96 0.31 30.11
CA LEU A 51 33.33 0.10 29.64
C LEU A 51 34.09 1.43 29.56
N ASP A 52 33.46 2.50 29.08
CA ASP A 52 34.05 3.84 29.03
C ASP A 52 34.41 4.36 30.43
N MET A 53 33.54 4.13 31.42
CA MET A 53 33.86 4.38 32.83
C MET A 53 35.04 3.53 33.33
N LEU A 54 35.14 2.26 32.91
CA LEU A 54 36.23 1.36 33.32
C LEU A 54 37.57 1.72 32.66
N VAL A 55 37.57 2.27 31.44
CA VAL A 55 38.80 2.74 30.75
C VAL A 55 39.54 3.78 31.60
N HIS A 56 38.80 4.67 32.27
CA HIS A 56 39.38 5.68 33.15
C HIS A 56 40.07 5.06 34.39
N LYS A 57 39.70 3.84 34.78
CA LYS A 57 40.29 3.11 35.92
C LYS A 57 41.52 2.29 35.55
N GLU A 58 41.87 2.21 34.26
CA GLU A 58 43.07 1.49 33.81
C GLU A 58 44.36 2.33 33.99
N PRO A 59 45.52 1.66 34.14
CA PRO A 59 46.80 2.35 34.20
C PRO A 59 47.07 3.14 32.90
N PRO A 60 47.80 4.26 32.96
CA PRO A 60 48.03 5.14 31.80
C PRO A 60 48.60 4.42 30.57
N SER A 61 49.45 3.40 30.78
CA SER A 61 50.04 2.59 29.71
C SER A 61 49.03 1.79 28.90
N ARG A 62 47.90 1.38 29.49
CA ARG A 62 46.87 0.56 28.83
C ARG A 62 45.63 1.37 28.42
N ARG A 63 45.44 2.56 29.01
CA ARG A 63 44.24 3.39 28.82
C ARG A 63 43.95 3.70 27.35
N THR A 64 44.97 4.04 26.55
CA THR A 64 44.78 4.36 25.12
C THR A 64 44.26 3.17 24.33
N THR A 65 44.84 1.98 24.52
CA THR A 65 44.40 0.75 23.85
C THR A 65 42.98 0.37 24.26
N SER A 66 42.69 0.46 25.55
CA SER A 66 41.35 0.15 26.09
C SER A 66 40.31 1.14 25.60
N LYS A 67 40.65 2.43 25.49
CA LYS A 67 39.79 3.45 24.89
C LYS A 67 39.48 3.13 23.42
N MET A 68 40.49 2.84 22.62
CA MET A 68 40.31 2.47 21.21
C MET A 68 39.37 1.26 21.04
N ARG A 69 39.52 0.24 21.91
CA ARG A 69 38.64 -0.94 21.91
C ARG A 69 37.18 -0.57 22.22
N VAL A 70 36.94 0.31 23.19
CA VAL A 70 35.58 0.77 23.54
C VAL A 70 34.98 1.64 22.44
N ASP A 71 35.79 2.52 21.85
CA ASP A 71 35.35 3.38 20.74
C ASP A 71 34.94 2.53 19.52
N GLN A 72 35.63 1.41 19.25
CA GLN A 72 35.20 0.44 18.23
C GLN A 72 33.82 -0.16 18.54
N LEU A 73 33.60 -0.63 19.78
CA LEU A 73 32.29 -1.20 20.15
C LEU A 73 31.16 -0.17 20.07
N LYS A 74 31.44 1.09 20.40
CA LYS A 74 30.49 2.21 20.25
C LYS A 74 30.16 2.46 18.78
N TYR A 75 31.17 2.46 17.91
CA TYR A 75 30.98 2.58 16.47
C TYR A 75 30.09 1.46 15.92
N ASP A 76 30.37 0.22 16.29
CA ASP A 76 29.56 -0.94 15.88
C ASP A 76 28.12 -0.86 16.41
N ASN A 77 27.93 -0.41 17.66
CA ASN A 77 26.60 -0.20 18.25
C ASN A 77 25.77 0.86 17.50
N ILE A 78 26.40 1.98 17.08
CA ILE A 78 25.74 3.01 16.27
C ILE A 78 25.30 2.44 14.92
N HIS A 79 26.13 1.60 14.29
CA HIS A 79 25.74 0.92 13.05
C HIS A 79 24.54 0.00 13.24
N LEU A 80 24.51 -0.78 14.33
CA LEU A 80 23.35 -1.63 14.65
C LEU A 80 22.08 -0.81 14.90
N GLN A 81 22.18 0.33 15.58
CA GLN A 81 21.05 1.24 15.79
C GLN A 81 20.52 1.80 14.46
N ASN A 82 21.41 2.24 13.58
CA ASN A 82 21.02 2.76 12.27
C ASN A 82 20.36 1.67 11.42
N ALA A 83 20.89 0.44 11.46
CA ALA A 83 20.29 -0.70 10.78
C ALA A 83 18.88 -1.00 11.33
N ASN A 84 18.70 -0.99 12.66
CA ASN A 84 17.40 -1.23 13.28
C ASN A 84 16.36 -0.20 12.84
N HIS A 85 16.69 1.10 12.91
CA HIS A 85 15.80 2.17 12.44
C HIS A 85 15.47 2.05 10.95
N GLY A 86 16.45 1.67 10.13
CA GLY A 86 16.23 1.46 8.70
C GLY A 86 15.20 0.35 8.42
N VAL A 87 15.23 -0.73 9.19
CA VAL A 87 14.24 -1.81 9.10
C VAL A 87 12.86 -1.32 9.52
N ASP A 88 12.75 -0.61 10.65
CA ASP A 88 11.48 -0.07 11.13
C ASP A 88 10.81 0.85 10.10
N ASP A 89 11.59 1.72 9.46
CA ASP A 89 11.09 2.64 8.44
C ASP A 89 10.61 1.89 7.19
N MET A 90 11.32 0.83 6.79
CA MET A 90 10.89 -0.03 5.69
C MET A 90 9.59 -0.77 6.02
N LEU A 91 9.44 -1.29 7.24
CA LEU A 91 8.22 -1.97 7.68
C LEU A 91 7.02 -1.02 7.71
N LYS A 92 7.19 0.19 8.28
CA LYS A 92 6.15 1.23 8.31
C LYS A 92 5.74 1.67 6.91
N SER A 93 6.71 1.95 6.05
CA SER A 93 6.45 2.33 4.65
C SER A 93 5.74 1.20 3.89
N GLY A 94 6.17 -0.05 4.07
CA GLY A 94 5.51 -1.22 3.48
C GLY A 94 4.06 -1.39 3.92
N ALA A 95 3.77 -1.20 5.21
CA ALA A 95 2.40 -1.22 5.74
C ALA A 95 1.53 -0.11 5.11
N GLY A 96 2.05 1.11 5.00
CA GLY A 96 1.35 2.22 4.35
C GLY A 96 1.09 1.97 2.86
N ILE A 97 2.04 1.36 2.14
CA ILE A 97 1.83 0.99 0.72
C ILE A 97 0.71 -0.06 0.60
N LEU A 98 0.68 -1.07 1.46
CA LEU A 98 -0.37 -2.10 1.46
C LEU A 98 -1.76 -1.51 1.75
N GLU A 99 -1.85 -0.56 2.68
CA GLU A 99 -3.08 0.17 2.97
C GLU A 99 -3.57 0.95 1.75
N ASN A 100 -2.69 1.72 1.11
CA ASN A 100 -3.02 2.45 -0.11
C ASN A 100 -3.49 1.51 -1.25
N LEU A 101 -2.83 0.36 -1.44
CA LEU A 101 -3.25 -0.63 -2.43
C LEU A 101 -4.62 -1.25 -2.11
N ARG A 102 -4.91 -1.46 -0.82
CA ARG A 102 -6.23 -1.94 -0.36
C ARG A 102 -7.32 -0.91 -0.67
N ASP A 103 -7.05 0.36 -0.44
CA ASP A 103 -7.99 1.46 -0.73
C ASP A 103 -8.20 1.67 -2.22
N GLN A 104 -7.14 1.57 -3.03
CA GLN A 104 -7.23 1.56 -4.48
C GLN A 104 -8.12 0.41 -4.98
N ARG A 105 -7.97 -0.79 -4.41
CA ARG A 105 -8.83 -1.93 -4.74
C ARG A 105 -10.29 -1.68 -4.37
N SER A 106 -10.56 -1.05 -3.23
CA SER A 106 -11.92 -0.68 -2.80
C SER A 106 -12.55 0.31 -3.79
N THR A 107 -11.79 1.33 -4.18
CA THR A 107 -12.19 2.34 -5.16
C THR A 107 -12.48 1.71 -6.52
N LEU A 108 -11.62 0.82 -7.00
CA LEU A 108 -11.80 0.11 -8.27
C LEU A 108 -13.05 -0.79 -8.25
N LYS A 109 -13.32 -1.47 -7.13
CA LYS A 109 -14.56 -2.22 -6.94
C LYS A 109 -15.80 -1.31 -6.98
N GLY A 110 -15.72 -0.12 -6.37
CA GLY A 110 -16.77 0.89 -6.43
C GLY A 110 -17.03 1.36 -7.86
N ALA A 111 -15.98 1.64 -8.62
CA ALA A 111 -16.07 1.99 -10.04
C ALA A 111 -16.68 0.86 -10.87
N HIS A 112 -16.25 -0.39 -10.65
CA HIS A 112 -16.82 -1.54 -11.35
C HIS A 112 -18.31 -1.72 -11.03
N ARG A 113 -18.73 -1.52 -9.78
CA ARG A 113 -20.14 -1.57 -9.39
C ARG A 113 -20.96 -0.50 -10.11
N ARG A 114 -20.44 0.74 -10.18
CA ARG A 114 -21.07 1.83 -10.95
C ARG A 114 -21.18 1.48 -12.44
N LEU A 115 -20.15 0.88 -13.03
CA LEU A 115 -20.21 0.43 -14.44
C LEU A 115 -21.28 -0.65 -14.64
N TYR A 116 -21.42 -1.58 -13.70
CA TYR A 116 -22.48 -2.60 -13.74
C TYR A 116 -23.87 -1.96 -13.64
N ASP A 117 -24.04 -0.97 -12.75
CA ASP A 117 -25.28 -0.23 -12.61
C ASP A 117 -25.61 0.55 -13.91
N ILE A 118 -24.62 1.19 -14.54
CA ILE A 118 -24.75 1.86 -15.84
C ILE A 118 -25.07 0.86 -16.96
N ALA A 119 -24.43 -0.31 -16.98
CA ALA A 119 -24.72 -1.35 -17.96
C ALA A 119 -26.17 -1.86 -17.83
N ASN A 120 -26.66 -2.02 -16.59
CA ASN A 120 -28.06 -2.35 -16.33
C ASN A 120 -29.02 -1.23 -16.75
N THR A 121 -28.69 0.05 -16.53
CA THR A 121 -29.54 1.16 -16.95
C THR A 121 -29.53 1.38 -18.47
N LEU A 122 -28.40 1.20 -19.13
CA LEU A 122 -28.31 1.18 -20.60
C LEU A 122 -29.05 -0.02 -21.20
N GLY A 123 -29.04 -1.18 -20.52
CA GLY A 123 -29.88 -2.34 -20.87
C GLY A 123 -31.38 -2.03 -20.81
N LEU A 124 -31.82 -1.23 -19.84
CA LEU A 124 -33.19 -0.70 -19.74
C LEU A 124 -33.49 0.37 -20.80
N SER A 125 -32.49 1.10 -21.30
CA SER A 125 -32.64 2.08 -22.39
C SER A 125 -33.20 1.47 -23.69
N ASN A 126 -33.10 0.15 -23.88
CA ASN A 126 -33.81 -0.51 -25.00
C ASN A 126 -35.34 -0.30 -24.95
N THR A 127 -35.94 -0.12 -23.78
CA THR A 127 -37.37 0.20 -23.68
C THR A 127 -37.68 1.63 -24.11
N THR A 128 -36.83 2.62 -23.78
CA THR A 128 -36.98 4.00 -24.25
C THR A 128 -36.60 4.15 -25.73
N MET A 129 -35.59 3.41 -26.22
CA MET A 129 -35.20 3.37 -27.63
C MET A 129 -36.29 2.74 -28.51
N ARG A 130 -36.92 1.64 -28.07
CA ARG A 130 -38.08 1.05 -28.75
C ARG A 130 -39.32 1.94 -28.70
N LEU A 131 -39.52 2.70 -27.61
CA LEU A 131 -40.61 3.67 -27.51
C LEU A 131 -40.41 4.86 -28.49
N ILE A 132 -39.17 5.20 -28.83
CA ILE A 132 -38.84 6.22 -29.83
C ILE A 132 -39.02 5.68 -31.26
N GLU A 133 -38.53 4.48 -31.57
CA GLU A 133 -38.73 3.85 -32.89
C GLU A 133 -40.21 3.66 -33.23
N ARG A 134 -41.04 3.31 -32.24
CA ARG A 134 -42.49 3.15 -32.44
C ARG A 134 -43.19 4.45 -32.81
N ARG A 135 -42.72 5.59 -32.30
CA ARG A 135 -43.27 6.92 -32.63
C ARG A 135 -43.00 7.29 -34.08
N ALA A 136 -41.81 6.98 -34.61
CA ALA A 136 -41.48 7.23 -36.02
C ALA A 136 -42.31 6.37 -36.98
N TYR A 137 -42.58 5.12 -36.61
CA TYR A 137 -43.43 4.24 -37.43
C TYR A 137 -44.90 4.67 -37.41
N GLN A 138 -45.42 5.09 -36.25
CA GLN A 138 -46.78 5.64 -36.15
C GLN A 138 -46.94 6.94 -36.95
N ASP A 139 -45.95 7.84 -36.90
CA ASP A 139 -45.96 9.09 -37.66
C ASP A 139 -46.05 8.83 -39.18
N LYS A 140 -45.29 7.83 -39.67
CA LYS A 140 -45.35 7.40 -41.07
C LYS A 140 -46.74 6.88 -41.47
N PHE A 141 -47.42 6.13 -40.60
CA PHE A 141 -48.78 5.63 -40.88
C PHE A 141 -49.82 6.75 -40.87
N ILE A 142 -49.72 7.70 -39.93
CA ILE A 142 -50.62 8.85 -39.85
C ILE A 142 -50.47 9.72 -41.11
N LEU A 143 -49.23 9.96 -41.56
CA LEU A 143 -48.94 10.74 -42.76
C LEU A 143 -49.48 10.07 -44.03
N LEU A 144 -49.23 8.76 -44.21
CA LEU A 144 -49.71 8.02 -45.38
C LEU A 144 -51.25 7.97 -45.42
N GLY A 145 -51.89 7.76 -44.27
CA GLY A 145 -53.36 7.77 -44.16
C GLY A 145 -53.95 9.12 -44.54
N GLY A 146 -53.39 10.23 -44.04
CA GLY A 146 -53.82 11.58 -44.40
C GLY A 146 -53.68 11.88 -45.90
N MET A 147 -52.61 11.41 -46.54
CA MET A 147 -52.40 11.57 -47.97
C MET A 147 -53.45 10.80 -48.80
N LEU A 148 -53.80 9.58 -48.39
CA LEU A 148 -54.81 8.79 -49.11
C LEU A 148 -56.22 9.39 -48.96
N VAL A 149 -56.59 9.82 -47.75
CA VAL A 149 -57.91 10.40 -47.48
C VAL A 149 -58.10 11.70 -48.27
N THR A 150 -57.11 12.59 -48.25
CA THR A 150 -57.18 13.84 -49.01
C THR A 150 -57.28 13.59 -50.51
N THR A 151 -56.50 12.64 -51.04
CA THR A 151 -56.58 12.23 -52.45
C THR A 151 -57.96 11.67 -52.81
N PHE A 152 -58.51 10.75 -52.00
CA PHE A 152 -59.82 10.16 -52.23
C PHE A 152 -60.94 11.20 -52.23
N LEU A 153 -60.92 12.15 -51.30
CA LEU A 153 -61.91 13.24 -51.25
C LEU A 153 -61.86 14.10 -52.51
N ILE A 154 -60.65 14.45 -52.99
CA ILE A 154 -60.50 15.21 -54.24
C ILE A 154 -61.07 14.43 -55.43
N THR A 155 -60.76 13.13 -55.55
CA THR A 155 -61.30 12.29 -56.63
C THR A 155 -62.82 12.20 -56.59
N LEU A 156 -63.41 12.00 -55.40
CA LEU A 156 -64.86 11.91 -55.23
C LEU A 156 -65.55 13.22 -55.61
N ILE A 157 -65.00 14.36 -55.19
CA ILE A 157 -65.51 15.69 -55.58
C ILE A 157 -65.49 15.85 -57.09
N ILE A 158 -64.39 15.49 -57.77
CA ILE A 158 -64.29 15.61 -59.23
C ILE A 158 -65.34 14.74 -59.93
N VAL A 159 -65.54 13.49 -59.49
CA VAL A 159 -66.52 12.56 -60.09
C VAL A 159 -67.95 13.01 -59.84
N TYR A 160 -68.25 13.60 -58.68
CA TYR A 160 -69.61 14.03 -58.36
C TYR A 160 -69.99 15.38 -59.00
N LEU A 161 -68.99 16.22 -59.30
CA LEU A 161 -69.17 17.53 -59.93
C LEU A 161 -69.04 17.50 -61.48
N THR A 162 -68.61 16.36 -62.05
CA THR A 162 -68.50 16.10 -63.51
C THR A 162 -69.65 15.20 -63.96
#